data_AF-A0AAC9W051-F1
#
_entry.id   AF-A0AAC9W051-F1
#
_cell.length_a   1.000
_cell.length_b   1.000
_cell.length_c   1.000
_cell.angle_alpha   90.00
_cell.angle_beta   90.00
_cell.angle_gamma   90.00
#
_symmetry.space_group_name_H-M   'P 1'
#
loop_
_entity.id
_entity.type
_entity.pdbx_description
1 polymer ?
#
loop_
_entity_poly.entity_id
_entity_poly.type
_entity_poly.pdbx_seq_one_letter_code
_entity_poly.pdbx_strand_id
1 'polypeptide(L)'
;MASKTNDIAGDGTTTATVLGQAIVQEGVKAVAAGMNPMCLKRGIDAAVEEVVENLFKKAKKFKLQQKLRKLQRFPQMVLLKLGK
;
A
#
# COMPACT_ATOMS: atom_id res chain seq x y z
N MET A 1 -3.04 7.65 12.83
CA MET A 1 -2.26 7.07 11.71
C MET A 1 -3.09 6.97 10.44
N ALA A 2 -4.33 6.49 10.47
CA ALA A 2 -5.17 6.35 9.27
C ALA A 2 -5.49 7.68 8.52
N SER A 3 -5.83 8.76 9.23
CA SER A 3 -6.16 10.05 8.57
C SER A 3 -5.00 10.60 7.74
N LYS A 4 -3.76 10.52 8.25
CA LYS A 4 -2.56 11.03 7.54
C LYS A 4 -2.23 10.22 6.28
N THR A 5 -2.57 8.93 6.24
CA THR A 5 -2.41 8.10 5.04
C THR A 5 -3.42 8.49 3.96
N ASN A 6 -4.64 8.89 4.35
CA ASN A 6 -5.65 9.39 3.41
C ASN A 6 -5.16 10.64 2.67
N ASP A 7 -4.55 11.57 3.40
CA ASP A 7 -4.14 12.87 2.86
C ASP A 7 -3.00 12.78 1.84
N ILE A 8 -2.19 11.72 1.90
CA ILE A 8 -1.00 11.53 1.05
C ILE A 8 -1.25 10.53 -0.08
N ALA A 9 -1.91 9.40 0.23
CA ALA A 9 -2.10 8.30 -0.71
C ALA A 9 -3.52 8.27 -1.33
N GLY A 10 -4.51 8.91 -0.71
CA GLY A 10 -5.91 8.94 -1.17
C GLY A 10 -6.69 7.63 -0.99
N ASP A 11 -6.01 6.52 -0.67
CA ASP A 11 -6.54 5.20 -0.34
C ASP A 11 -5.54 4.45 0.55
N GLY A 12 -5.99 3.48 1.35
CA GLY A 12 -5.15 2.69 2.27
C GLY A 12 -5.38 2.96 3.76
N THR A 13 -6.38 3.78 4.11
CA THR A 13 -6.76 4.07 5.51
C THR A 13 -7.23 2.82 6.26
N THR A 14 -7.99 1.94 5.59
CA THR A 14 -8.45 0.66 6.15
C THR A 14 -7.27 -0.29 6.40
N THR A 15 -6.35 -0.40 5.43
CA THR A 15 -5.15 -1.23 5.54
C THR A 15 -4.23 -0.75 6.66
N ALA A 16 -4.02 0.57 6.77
CA ALA A 16 -3.21 1.16 7.84
C ALA A 16 -3.79 0.87 9.23
N THR A 17 -5.12 0.90 9.37
CA THR A 17 -5.79 0.64 10.65
C THR A 17 -5.65 -0.81 11.09
N VAL A 18 -5.89 -1.76 10.16
CA VAL A 18 -5.80 -3.21 10.47
C VAL A 18 -4.36 -3.63 10.77
N LEU A 19 -3.38 -3.14 10.00
CA LEU A 19 -1.97 -3.42 10.26
C LEU A 19 -1.50 -2.83 11.59
N GLY A 20 -1.89 -1.59 11.89
CA GLY A 20 -1.56 -0.95 13.17
C GLY A 20 -2.12 -1.74 14.36
N GLN A 21 -3.38 -2.18 14.28
CA GLN A 21 -3.99 -2.99 15.33
C GLN A 21 -3.27 -4.33 15.52
N ALA A 22 -2.94 -5.04 14.44
CA ALA A 22 -2.25 -6.33 14.50
C ALA A 22 -0.85 -6.21 15.13
N ILE A 23 -0.08 -5.20 14.73
CA ILE A 23 1.28 -4.95 15.26
C ILE A 23 1.22 -4.66 16.76
N VAL A 24 0.26 -3.84 17.21
CA VAL A 24 0.10 -3.53 18.64
C VAL A 24 -0.30 -4.76 19.44
N GLN A 25 -1.25 -5.56 18.95
CA GLN A 25 -1.68 -6.78 19.65
C GLN A 25 -0.54 -7.79 19.80
N GLU A 26 0.23 -8.03 18.74
CA GLU A 26 1.37 -8.95 18.80
C GLU A 26 2.54 -8.37 19.61
N GLY A 27 2.78 -7.06 19.52
CA GLY A 27 3.80 -6.39 20.34
C GLY A 27 3.51 -6.50 21.84
N VAL A 28 2.25 -6.36 22.26
CA VAL A 28 1.84 -6.52 23.66
C VAL A 28 2.03 -7.95 24.16
N LYS A 29 1.71 -8.96 23.32
CA LYS A 29 1.97 -10.37 23.67
C LYS A 29 3.46 -10.66 23.84
N ALA A 30 4.29 -10.13 22.95
CA ALA A 30 5.73 -10.32 22.99
C ALA A 30 6.37 -9.67 24.24
N VAL A 31 5.90 -8.47 24.63
CA VAL A 31 6.32 -7.81 25.87
C VAL A 31 5.85 -8.58 27.10
N ALA A 32 4.62 -9.12 27.10
CA ALA A 32 4.12 -9.98 28.17
C ALA A 32 4.93 -11.28 28.32
N ALA A 33 5.53 -11.78 27.25
CA ALA A 33 6.46 -12.92 27.26
C ALA A 33 7.87 -12.55 27.76
N GLY A 34 8.09 -11.30 28.19
CA GLY A 34 9.36 -10.82 28.75
C GLY A 34 10.32 -10.20 27.73
N MET A 35 9.92 -9.98 26.48
CA MET A 35 10.76 -9.26 25.52
C MET A 35 10.85 -7.78 25.87
N ASN A 36 12.06 -7.21 25.71
CA ASN A 36 12.28 -5.79 25.94
C ASN A 36 11.58 -4.97 24.83
N PRO A 37 10.64 -4.05 25.17
CA PRO A 37 9.90 -3.25 24.19
C PRO A 37 10.80 -2.37 23.33
N MET A 38 11.97 -1.97 23.84
CA MET A 38 12.92 -1.15 23.10
C MET A 38 13.61 -1.94 21.97
N CYS A 39 13.97 -3.21 22.24
CA CYS A 39 14.49 -4.11 21.20
C CYS A 39 13.41 -4.44 20.18
N LEU A 40 12.16 -4.62 20.65
CA LEU A 40 11.02 -4.92 19.78
C LEU A 40 10.75 -3.78 18.80
N LYS A 41 10.73 -2.53 19.30
CA LYS A 41 10.59 -1.34 18.47
C LYS A 41 11.70 -1.24 17.43
N ARG A 42 12.96 -1.41 17.83
CA ARG A 42 14.10 -1.39 16.90
C ARG A 42 13.99 -2.45 15.80
N GLY A 43 13.58 -3.67 16.16
CA GLY A 43 13.37 -4.75 15.20
C GLY A 43 12.23 -4.47 14.23
N ILE A 44 11.12 -3.91 14.72
CA ILE A 44 9.99 -3.49 13.88
C ILE A 44 10.42 -2.38 12.92
N ASP A 45 11.14 -1.36 13.41
CA ASP A 45 11.61 -0.24 12.58
C ASP A 45 12.54 -0.75 11.44
N ALA A 46 13.50 -1.63 11.75
CA ALA A 46 14.38 -2.24 10.74
C ALA A 46 13.63 -3.12 9.72
N ALA A 47 12.66 -3.92 10.18
CA ALA A 47 11.84 -4.74 9.29
C ALA A 47 10.99 -3.88 8.35
N VAL A 48 10.45 -2.76 8.83
CA VAL A 48 9.67 -1.83 8.00
C VAL A 48 10.53 -1.22 6.91
N GLU A 49 11.75 -0.79 7.22
CA GLU A 49 12.69 -0.25 6.21
C GLU A 49 12.96 -1.25 5.09
N GLU A 50 13.30 -2.50 5.43
CA GLU A 50 13.57 -3.54 4.45
C GLU A 50 12.33 -3.88 3.59
N VAL A 51 11.15 -3.94 4.21
CA VAL A 51 9.89 -4.18 3.48
C VAL A 51 9.61 -3.06 2.49
N VAL A 52 9.81 -1.79 2.89
CA VAL A 52 9.60 -0.63 2.01
C VAL A 52 10.56 -0.67 0.83
N GLU A 53 11.85 -0.94 1.06
CA GLU A 53 12.81 -1.10 -0.03
C GLU A 53 12.41 -2.19 -1.02
N ASN A 54 12.02 -3.35 -0.51
CA ASN A 54 11.60 -4.48 -1.34
C ASN A 54 10.32 -4.16 -2.11
N LEU A 55 9.41 -3.38 -1.53
CA LEU A 55 8.21 -2.91 -2.22
C LEU A 55 8.57 -2.02 -3.41
N PHE A 56 9.50 -1.08 -3.23
CA PHE A 56 9.99 -0.21 -4.30
C PHE A 56 10.74 -1.00 -5.39
N LYS A 57 11.53 -2.01 -5.02
CA LYS A 57 12.22 -2.89 -5.98
C LYS A 57 11.21 -3.69 -6.83
N LYS A 58 10.11 -4.17 -6.23
CA LYS A 58 9.05 -4.92 -6.92
C LYS A 58 8.08 -4.02 -7.70
N ALA A 59 8.02 -2.73 -7.39
CA ALA A 59 7.12 -1.79 -8.04
C ALA A 59 7.47 -1.66 -9.52
N LYS A 60 6.59 -2.16 -10.40
CA LYS A 60 6.70 -1.91 -11.84
C LYS A 60 6.38 -0.44 -12.13
N LYS A 61 7.39 0.34 -12.54
CA LYS A 61 7.19 1.70 -13.05
C LYS A 61 6.27 1.66 -14.27
N PHE A 62 5.04 2.15 -14.12
CA PHE A 62 4.08 2.24 -15.20
C PHE A 62 4.15 3.63 -15.83
N LYS A 63 4.60 3.75 -17.08
CA LYS A 63 4.51 5.02 -17.83
C LYS A 63 3.05 5.24 -18.23
N LEU A 64 2.44 6.28 -17.63
CA LEU A 64 1.03 6.69 -17.81
C LEU A 64 0.57 6.81 -19.28
N GLN A 65 1.50 7.07 -20.19
CA GLN A 65 1.24 7.22 -21.63
C GLN A 65 0.68 5.97 -22.33
N GLN A 66 0.87 4.76 -21.77
CA GLN A 66 0.29 3.53 -22.35
C GLN A 66 -1.20 3.33 -22.02
N LYS A 67 -1.74 3.98 -20.98
CA LYS A 67 -3.12 3.74 -20.52
C LYS A 67 -4.15 4.65 -21.19
N LEU A 68 -3.81 5.91 -21.47
CA LEU A 68 -4.67 6.82 -22.24
C LEU A 68 -5.02 6.25 -23.63
N ARG A 69 -4.05 5.62 -24.31
CA ARG A 69 -4.27 4.95 -25.60
C ARG A 69 -5.18 3.72 -25.53
N LYS A 70 -5.27 3.06 -24.38
CA LYS A 70 -6.13 1.87 -24.19
C LYS A 70 -7.54 2.24 -23.72
N LEU A 71 -7.70 3.28 -22.90
CA LEU A 71 -9.02 3.77 -22.49
C LEU A 71 -9.72 4.61 -23.57
N GLN A 72 -8.99 5.41 -24.37
CA GLN A 72 -9.59 6.19 -25.46
C GLN A 72 -10.04 5.36 -26.67
N ARG A 73 -9.73 4.06 -26.71
CA ARG A 73 -10.12 3.17 -27.81
C ARG A 73 -11.53 2.60 -27.67
N PHE A 74 -12.19 2.82 -26.54
CA PHE A 74 -13.59 2.42 -26.30
C PHE A 74 -14.63 3.28 -27.04
N PRO A 75 -14.58 4.63 -27.07
CA PRO A 75 -15.62 5.41 -27.75
C PRO A 75 -15.65 5.22 -29.28
N GLN A 76 -14.50 5.01 -29.94
CA GLN A 76 -14.47 4.84 -31.40
C GLN A 76 -15.05 3.51 -31.88
N MET A 77 -15.04 2.45 -31.05
CA MET A 77 -15.58 1.15 -31.45
C MET A 77 -17.10 1.10 -31.40
N VAL A 78 -17.73 1.87 -30.51
CA VAL A 78 -19.18 1.97 -30.38
C VAL A 78 -19.78 2.82 -31.50
N LEU A 79 -19.11 3.90 -31.90
CA LEU A 79 -19.58 4.76 -32.99
C LEU A 79 -19.52 4.07 -34.37
N LEU A 80 -18.51 3.21 -34.62
CA LEU A 80 -18.37 2.53 -35.91
C LEU A 80 -19.40 1.39 -36.12
N LYS A 81 -19.96 0.83 -35.04
CA LYS A 81 -20.97 -0.24 -35.10
C LYS A 81 -22.41 0.27 -35.22
N LEU A 82 -22.65 1.57 -35.04
CA LEU A 82 -23.97 2.20 -35.14
C LEU A 82 -24.16 3.01 -36.45
N GLY A 83 -23.17 3.00 -37.35
CA GLY A 83 -23.15 3.79 -38.58
C GLY A 83 -23.16 2.99 -39.89
N LYS A 84 -23.64 1.75 -39.89
CA LYS A 84 -24.00 0.98 -41.09
C LYS A 84 -25.28 0.21 -40.85
#